data_AF-A0A443SQI7-F1
#
_entry.id   AF-A0A443SQI7-F1
#
_cell.length_a   1.000
_cell.length_b   1.000
_cell.length_c   1.000
_cell.angle_alpha   90.00
_cell.angle_beta   90.00
_cell.angle_gamma   90.00
#
_symmetry.space_group_name_H-M   'P 1'
#
loop_
_entity.id
_entity.type
_entity.pdbx_description
1 polymer ?
#
loop_
_entity_poly.entity_id
_entity_poly.type
_entity_poly.pdbx_seq_one_letter_code
_entity_poly.pdbx_strand_id
1 'polypeptide(L)'
;MSSAKRVLVYGGKGTLANDEANESVIIANLECWTAQETEVVTGVNNILNEEKLDAIICVAGGWAGGNAADKDFIKNSDLVIKQSLWSSAIAAKIAVTYLKEGGLLTLTGAKDALDATPEMIGYGFAKAAVHHLTKSIAAEKSGLPKKSSVLTILPVILDTPLHRKFMPKNDFNDWTPLEFVANLTYKWATKMEERPKSGSLVELVTENGKTNLWVASVDTTASDEANESVIIKNLDCWTTQETEVVGGVNTILNGEKLDAIICVAGGWAGGSAANRDFIKNSDLMVKQSLWSSAIAAKIASEHLKEGGLLTLTGAKAALDATPGMIGYGFAKAAVHHLTKSLAAEKSGLPKDGSVLAILPVTLDTPMNRKFMPKADFNSWTPLEFVANLTYKWATKTEERPKSGSLVQLITDKGETNLLIN
;
A
#
# COMPACT_ATOMS: atom_id res chain seq x y z
N MET A 1 6.93 -26.68 0.02
CA MET A 1 5.88 -25.94 -0.70
C MET A 1 5.03 -25.24 0.35
N SER A 2 5.16 -23.92 0.48
CA SER A 2 4.26 -23.15 1.33
C SER A 2 2.88 -23.17 0.67
N SER A 3 1.86 -23.72 1.32
CA SER A 3 0.48 -23.64 0.83
C SER A 3 0.08 -22.16 0.75
N ALA A 4 -0.52 -21.74 -0.36
CA ALA A 4 -1.06 -20.38 -0.49
C ALA A 4 -1.93 -20.03 0.72
N LYS A 5 -1.71 -18.83 1.28
CA LYS A 5 -2.47 -18.33 2.43
C LYS A 5 -3.90 -18.07 2.02
N ARG A 6 -4.86 -18.48 2.86
CA ARG A 6 -6.29 -18.30 2.59
C ARG A 6 -6.88 -17.29 3.55
N VAL A 7 -7.53 -16.27 3.00
CA VAL A 7 -8.11 -15.16 3.76
C VAL A 7 -9.56 -15.00 3.36
N LEU A 8 -10.43 -14.83 4.35
CA LEU A 8 -11.82 -14.41 4.14
C LEU A 8 -11.95 -12.93 4.52
N VAL A 9 -12.41 -12.09 3.61
CA VAL A 9 -12.81 -10.72 3.91
C VAL A 9 -14.33 -10.68 4.06
N TYR A 10 -14.81 -10.35 5.25
CA TYR A 10 -16.24 -10.32 5.55
C TYR A 10 -16.73 -8.87 5.69
N GLY A 11 -17.45 -8.41 4.67
CA GLY A 11 -18.03 -7.06 4.61
C GLY A 11 -19.39 -6.91 5.30
N GLY A 12 -19.96 -8.00 5.83
CA GLY A 12 -21.31 -7.96 6.41
C GLY A 12 -22.36 -7.98 5.31
N LYS A 13 -22.85 -6.80 4.89
CA LYS A 13 -23.94 -6.65 3.90
C LYS A 13 -23.39 -6.10 2.58
N GLY A 14 -23.71 -6.76 1.46
CA GLY A 14 -23.35 -6.30 0.11
C GLY A 14 -24.16 -7.01 -0.97
N THR A 15 -24.49 -6.31 -2.07
CA THR A 15 -25.28 -6.85 -3.19
C THR A 15 -24.46 -7.14 -4.44
N LEU A 16 -23.14 -6.95 -4.37
CA LEU A 16 -22.22 -7.10 -5.50
C LEU A 16 -21.05 -8.00 -5.08
N ALA A 17 -20.61 -8.83 -6.02
CA ALA A 17 -19.35 -9.56 -5.89
C ALA A 17 -18.17 -8.57 -5.90
N ASN A 18 -17.06 -8.96 -5.28
CA ASN A 18 -15.81 -8.25 -5.42
C ASN A 18 -15.01 -8.89 -6.57
N ASP A 19 -14.77 -8.14 -7.64
CA ASP A 19 -14.06 -8.62 -8.84
C ASP A 19 -12.59 -8.99 -8.57
N GLU A 20 -12.02 -8.51 -7.45
CA GLU A 20 -10.66 -8.85 -7.01
C GLU A 20 -10.62 -10.13 -6.15
N ALA A 21 -11.77 -10.62 -5.68
CA ALA A 21 -11.82 -11.82 -4.85
C ALA A 21 -11.78 -13.09 -5.71
N ASN A 22 -11.04 -14.12 -5.24
CA ASN A 22 -11.03 -15.42 -5.92
C ASN A 22 -12.43 -16.06 -5.97
N GLU A 23 -13.20 -15.90 -4.90
CA GLU A 23 -14.60 -16.32 -4.80
C GLU A 23 -15.38 -15.32 -3.93
N SER A 24 -16.71 -15.28 -4.09
CA SER A 24 -17.58 -14.35 -3.37
C SER A 24 -18.86 -15.06 -2.87
N VAL A 25 -19.25 -14.78 -1.62
CA VAL A 25 -20.58 -15.08 -1.09
C VAL A 25 -21.37 -13.78 -1.04
N ILE A 26 -22.45 -13.69 -1.80
CA ILE A 26 -23.39 -12.57 -1.73
C ILE A 26 -24.54 -13.00 -0.82
N ILE A 27 -24.85 -12.19 0.19
CA ILE A 27 -25.92 -12.49 1.14
C ILE A 27 -27.07 -11.49 1.02
N ALA A 28 -28.29 -11.96 1.27
CA ALA A 28 -29.47 -11.12 1.29
C ALA A 28 -29.45 -10.12 2.45
N ASN A 29 -30.18 -9.01 2.29
CA ASN A 29 -30.44 -8.11 3.39
C ASN A 29 -31.51 -8.70 4.31
N LEU A 30 -31.08 -9.33 5.40
CA LEU A 30 -31.97 -9.99 6.35
C LEU A 30 -32.26 -9.13 7.59
N GLU A 31 -33.47 -9.28 8.11
CA GLU A 31 -33.98 -8.57 9.29
C GLU A 31 -33.72 -9.32 10.61
N CYS A 32 -33.07 -10.49 10.55
CA CYS A 32 -32.78 -11.32 11.71
C CYS A 32 -31.36 -11.89 11.62
N TRP A 33 -30.59 -11.77 12.71
CA TRP A 33 -29.19 -12.19 12.74
C TRP A 33 -28.98 -13.71 12.69
N THR A 34 -29.94 -14.54 13.13
CA THR A 34 -29.82 -16.01 13.03
C THR A 34 -30.05 -16.49 11.60
N ALA A 35 -30.93 -15.81 10.86
CA ALA A 35 -31.09 -16.03 9.44
C ALA A 35 -29.82 -15.59 8.68
N GLN A 36 -29.25 -14.44 9.05
CA GLN A 36 -28.00 -13.95 8.48
C GLN A 36 -26.82 -14.88 8.78
N GLU A 37 -26.70 -15.39 10.01
CA GLU A 37 -25.73 -16.41 10.38
C GLU A 37 -25.88 -17.65 9.48
N THR A 38 -27.10 -18.16 9.35
CA THR A 38 -27.37 -19.37 8.56
C THR A 38 -26.95 -19.19 7.11
N GLU A 39 -27.34 -18.08 6.47
CA GLU A 39 -27.00 -17.80 5.08
C GLU A 39 -25.50 -17.62 4.88
N VAL A 40 -24.84 -16.82 5.73
CA VAL A 40 -23.40 -16.57 5.66
C VAL A 40 -22.61 -17.86 5.88
N VAL A 41 -22.91 -18.62 6.94
CA VAL A 41 -22.17 -19.85 7.26
C VAL A 41 -22.39 -20.90 6.17
N THR A 42 -23.59 -21.01 5.61
CA THR A 42 -23.87 -21.92 4.48
C THR A 42 -23.08 -21.52 3.24
N GLY A 43 -23.08 -20.24 2.88
CA GLY A 43 -22.31 -19.76 1.72
C GLY A 43 -20.81 -19.96 1.88
N VAL A 44 -20.27 -19.66 3.07
CA VAL A 44 -18.85 -19.90 3.38
C VAL A 44 -18.53 -21.39 3.34
N ASN A 45 -19.40 -22.25 3.87
CA ASN A 45 -19.21 -23.70 3.82
C ASN A 45 -19.15 -24.23 2.37
N ASN A 46 -20.03 -23.72 1.49
CA ASN A 46 -20.09 -24.16 0.10
C ASN A 46 -18.81 -23.83 -0.67
N ILE A 47 -18.15 -22.72 -0.34
CA ILE A 47 -16.88 -22.31 -0.95
C ILE A 47 -15.71 -23.07 -0.32
N LEU A 48 -15.65 -23.12 1.01
CA LEU A 48 -14.48 -23.66 1.71
C LEU A 48 -14.48 -25.18 1.77
N ASN A 49 -15.65 -25.83 1.74
CA ASN A 49 -15.79 -27.29 1.86
C ASN A 49 -14.91 -27.87 2.98
N GLU A 50 -15.10 -27.37 4.21
CA GLU A 50 -14.33 -27.69 5.43
C GLU A 50 -12.89 -27.19 5.50
N GLU A 51 -12.36 -26.60 4.42
CA GLU A 51 -11.00 -26.10 4.40
C GLU A 51 -10.82 -24.88 5.33
N LYS A 52 -9.63 -24.80 5.95
CA LYS A 52 -9.33 -23.80 6.98
C LYS A 52 -8.65 -22.55 6.40
N LEU A 53 -8.87 -21.43 7.07
CA LEU A 53 -8.38 -20.10 6.74
C LEU A 53 -7.21 -19.69 7.64
N ASP A 54 -6.25 -18.96 7.09
CA ASP A 54 -5.16 -18.34 7.84
C ASP A 54 -5.62 -17.04 8.52
N ALA A 55 -6.55 -16.31 7.91
CA ALA A 55 -7.15 -15.12 8.49
C ALA A 55 -8.61 -14.90 8.07
N ILE A 56 -9.37 -14.23 8.94
CA ILE A 56 -10.70 -13.70 8.69
C ILE A 56 -10.68 -12.22 9.05
N ILE A 57 -10.94 -11.36 8.07
CA ILE A 57 -10.90 -9.91 8.20
C ILE A 57 -12.33 -9.37 8.11
N CYS A 58 -12.95 -9.06 9.24
CA CYS A 58 -14.28 -8.48 9.29
C CYS A 58 -14.21 -6.96 9.16
N VAL A 59 -14.41 -6.46 7.95
CA VAL A 59 -14.48 -5.03 7.61
C VAL A 59 -15.91 -4.48 7.70
N ALA A 60 -16.87 -5.34 8.05
CA ALA A 60 -18.26 -4.96 8.20
C ALA A 60 -18.44 -3.82 9.21
N GLY A 61 -19.14 -2.79 8.77
CA GLY A 61 -19.45 -1.64 9.59
C GLY A 61 -20.39 -0.70 8.86
N GLY A 62 -20.97 0.22 9.62
CA GLY A 62 -21.71 1.32 9.06
C GLY A 62 -21.90 2.40 10.13
N TRP A 63 -22.46 3.51 9.70
CA TRP A 63 -22.55 4.72 10.50
C TRP A 63 -23.97 5.28 10.46
N ALA A 64 -24.44 5.71 11.63
CA ALA A 64 -25.64 6.51 11.76
C ALA A 64 -25.49 7.39 13.00
N GLY A 65 -25.68 8.70 12.83
CA GLY A 65 -25.78 9.65 13.93
C GLY A 65 -27.13 9.55 14.66
N GLY A 66 -27.21 10.20 15.80
CA GLY A 66 -28.45 10.34 16.55
C GLY A 66 -28.24 10.23 18.06
N ASN A 67 -28.89 11.12 18.79
CA ASN A 67 -29.00 11.12 20.23
C ASN A 67 -30.43 10.71 20.66
N ALA A 68 -30.66 10.56 21.96
CA ALA A 68 -31.93 10.06 22.49
C ALA A 68 -33.15 10.98 22.22
N ALA A 69 -32.93 12.24 21.85
CA ALA A 69 -34.00 13.17 21.47
C ALA A 69 -34.42 13.05 19.99
N ASP A 70 -33.62 12.38 19.15
CA ASP A 70 -33.91 12.23 17.73
C ASP A 70 -35.03 11.20 17.48
N LYS A 71 -35.99 11.56 16.62
CA LYS A 71 -37.13 10.68 16.27
C LYS A 71 -36.70 9.34 15.67
N ASP A 72 -35.58 9.34 14.94
CA ASP A 72 -35.02 8.15 14.29
C ASP A 72 -33.99 7.42 15.16
N PHE A 73 -33.80 7.79 16.43
CA PHE A 73 -32.76 7.22 17.31
C PHE A 73 -32.75 5.69 17.33
N ILE A 74 -33.92 5.06 17.52
CA ILE A 74 -34.05 3.60 17.59
C ILE A 74 -33.78 2.96 16.23
N LYS A 75 -34.25 3.57 15.14
CA LYS A 75 -34.03 3.09 13.77
C LYS A 75 -32.55 3.15 13.39
N ASN A 76 -31.87 4.25 13.70
CA ASN A 76 -30.44 4.44 13.45
C ASN A 76 -29.60 3.49 14.30
N SER A 77 -30.01 3.29 15.56
CA SER A 77 -29.41 2.32 16.48
C SER A 77 -29.50 0.88 15.96
N ASP A 78 -30.68 0.46 15.51
CA ASP A 78 -30.90 -0.87 14.92
C ASP A 78 -30.03 -1.07 13.67
N LEU A 79 -29.94 -0.06 12.80
CA LEU A 79 -29.09 -0.10 11.60
C LEU A 79 -27.62 -0.39 11.92
N VAL A 80 -27.02 0.35 12.86
CA VAL A 80 -25.59 0.18 13.20
C VAL A 80 -25.32 -1.11 13.99
N ILE A 81 -26.28 -1.58 14.81
CA ILE A 81 -26.24 -2.92 15.42
C ILE A 81 -26.16 -3.99 14.33
N LYS A 82 -27.07 -3.93 13.35
CA LYS A 82 -27.14 -4.89 12.24
C LYS A 82 -25.87 -4.90 11.41
N GLN A 83 -25.27 -3.73 11.16
CA GLN A 83 -24.08 -3.62 10.32
C GLN A 83 -22.80 -4.01 11.06
N SER A 84 -22.62 -3.56 12.30
CA SER A 84 -21.36 -3.74 13.04
C SER A 84 -21.37 -4.96 13.95
N LEU A 85 -22.38 -5.07 14.84
CA LEU A 85 -22.38 -6.09 15.90
C LEU A 85 -22.75 -7.47 15.36
N TRP A 86 -23.83 -7.57 14.57
CA TRP A 86 -24.26 -8.87 14.00
C TRP A 86 -23.15 -9.46 13.13
N SER A 87 -22.60 -8.67 12.22
CA SER A 87 -21.50 -9.09 11.37
C SER A 87 -20.28 -9.53 12.17
N SER A 88 -19.90 -8.79 13.22
CA SER A 88 -18.77 -9.16 14.06
C SER A 88 -18.99 -10.48 14.83
N ALA A 89 -20.21 -10.72 15.32
CA ALA A 89 -20.58 -11.97 15.98
C ALA A 89 -20.58 -13.16 15.00
N ILE A 90 -21.09 -12.96 13.78
CA ILE A 90 -21.06 -13.97 12.73
C ILE A 90 -19.61 -14.26 12.30
N ALA A 91 -18.76 -13.24 12.17
CA ALA A 91 -17.34 -13.42 11.88
C ALA A 91 -16.64 -14.28 12.94
N ALA A 92 -16.97 -14.07 14.23
CA ALA A 92 -16.48 -14.91 15.31
C ALA A 92 -16.95 -16.37 15.18
N LYS A 93 -18.22 -16.58 14.82
CA LYS A 93 -18.76 -17.93 14.57
C LYS A 93 -18.05 -18.65 13.42
N ILE A 94 -17.80 -17.93 12.32
CA ILE A 94 -17.01 -18.43 11.19
C ILE A 94 -15.59 -18.77 11.68
N ALA A 95 -14.97 -17.92 12.50
CA ALA A 95 -13.61 -18.15 12.98
C ALA A 95 -13.48 -19.40 13.85
N VAL A 96 -14.44 -19.68 14.72
CA VAL A 96 -14.49 -20.94 15.49
C VAL A 96 -14.50 -22.15 14.55
N THR A 97 -15.19 -22.04 13.41
CA THR A 97 -15.41 -23.17 12.50
C THR A 97 -14.28 -23.32 11.49
N TYR A 98 -13.76 -22.24 10.93
CA TYR A 98 -12.89 -22.28 9.75
C TYR A 98 -11.49 -21.72 9.98
N LEU A 99 -11.18 -21.09 11.11
CA LEU A 99 -9.82 -20.58 11.34
C LEU A 99 -8.84 -21.72 11.64
N LYS A 100 -7.63 -21.66 11.11
CA LYS A 100 -6.52 -22.57 11.46
C LYS A 100 -6.06 -22.33 12.91
N GLU A 101 -5.38 -23.32 13.49
CA GLU A 101 -4.56 -23.08 14.69
C GLU A 101 -3.55 -21.96 14.38
N GLY A 102 -3.48 -20.95 15.24
CA GLY A 102 -2.63 -19.78 15.00
C GLY A 102 -3.17 -18.76 13.99
N GLY A 103 -4.40 -18.91 13.51
CA GLY A 103 -4.99 -17.95 12.57
C GLY A 103 -5.35 -16.61 13.21
N LEU A 104 -5.71 -15.65 12.37
CA LEU A 104 -6.07 -14.28 12.78
C LEU A 104 -7.55 -13.99 12.52
N LEU A 105 -8.25 -13.45 13.51
CA LEU A 105 -9.54 -12.78 13.34
C LEU A 105 -9.36 -11.28 13.58
N THR A 106 -9.77 -10.42 12.65
CA THR A 106 -9.85 -8.97 12.91
C THR A 106 -11.30 -8.50 12.84
N LEU A 107 -11.70 -7.65 13.79
CA LEU A 107 -13.00 -6.96 13.83
C LEU A 107 -12.79 -5.45 13.66
N THR A 108 -13.85 -4.71 13.30
CA THR A 108 -13.78 -3.26 13.05
C THR A 108 -14.55 -2.47 14.11
N GLY A 109 -13.81 -1.81 15.00
CA GLY A 109 -14.32 -0.95 16.05
C GLY A 109 -14.30 0.53 15.65
N ALA A 110 -14.40 1.41 16.64
CA ALA A 110 -14.18 2.85 16.49
C ALA A 110 -13.49 3.40 17.76
N LYS A 111 -12.59 4.38 17.60
CA LYS A 111 -11.92 5.02 18.73
C LYS A 111 -12.93 5.75 19.63
N ASP A 112 -13.87 6.48 19.02
CA ASP A 112 -14.87 7.28 19.75
C ASP A 112 -15.73 6.44 20.71
N ALA A 113 -15.88 5.14 20.44
CA ALA A 113 -16.64 4.22 21.27
C ALA A 113 -15.90 3.78 22.56
N LEU A 114 -14.67 4.27 22.78
CA LEU A 114 -13.99 4.16 24.07
C LEU A 114 -14.52 5.16 25.09
N ASP A 115 -15.17 6.23 24.64
CA ASP A 115 -15.73 7.31 25.45
C ASP A 115 -17.22 7.52 25.15
N ALA A 116 -17.83 8.51 25.82
CA ALA A 116 -19.23 8.86 25.59
C ALA A 116 -19.43 9.49 24.21
N THR A 117 -20.43 9.01 23.47
CA THR A 117 -20.75 9.45 22.09
C THR A 117 -22.13 10.14 22.01
N PRO A 118 -22.31 11.34 22.57
CA PRO A 118 -23.63 11.95 22.76
C PRO A 118 -24.41 12.19 21.47
N GLU A 119 -23.74 12.43 20.34
CA GLU A 119 -24.37 12.68 19.02
C GLU A 119 -24.52 11.43 18.14
N MET A 120 -24.02 10.28 18.61
CA MET A 120 -24.01 9.03 17.87
C MET A 120 -24.13 7.84 18.81
N ILE A 121 -25.08 7.91 19.74
CA ILE A 121 -25.24 6.96 20.85
C ILE A 121 -25.39 5.51 20.32
N GLY A 122 -26.21 5.32 19.28
CA GLY A 122 -26.40 4.04 18.60
C GLY A 122 -25.10 3.44 18.10
N TYR A 123 -24.30 4.25 17.41
CA TYR A 123 -23.01 3.85 16.86
C TYR A 123 -22.01 3.50 17.97
N GLY A 124 -21.92 4.36 19.00
CA GLY A 124 -21.02 4.19 20.13
C GLY A 124 -21.21 2.86 20.84
N PHE A 125 -22.44 2.53 21.27
CA PHE A 125 -22.66 1.26 21.98
C PHE A 125 -22.47 0.04 21.05
N ALA A 126 -22.78 0.15 19.75
CA ALA A 126 -22.60 -0.96 18.82
C ALA A 126 -21.12 -1.28 18.63
N LYS A 127 -20.27 -0.25 18.51
CA LYS A 127 -18.81 -0.41 18.42
C LYS A 127 -18.19 -0.82 19.76
N ALA A 128 -18.69 -0.33 20.89
CA ALA A 128 -18.27 -0.78 22.22
C ALA A 128 -18.60 -2.27 22.46
N ALA A 129 -19.74 -2.75 21.95
CA ALA A 129 -20.09 -4.17 21.98
C ALA A 129 -19.10 -5.01 21.16
N VAL A 130 -18.63 -4.52 20.00
CA VAL A 130 -17.55 -5.16 19.23
C VAL A 130 -16.23 -5.18 20.00
N HIS A 131 -15.88 -4.10 20.70
CA HIS A 131 -14.68 -4.06 21.54
C HIS A 131 -14.73 -5.10 22.67
N HIS A 132 -15.90 -5.20 23.31
CA HIS A 132 -16.12 -6.20 24.35
C HIS A 132 -16.06 -7.62 23.78
N LEU A 133 -16.69 -7.85 22.62
CA LEU A 133 -16.65 -9.13 21.91
C LEU A 133 -15.21 -9.59 21.65
N THR A 134 -14.32 -8.70 21.21
CA THR A 134 -12.89 -9.01 21.02
C THR A 134 -12.20 -9.47 22.29
N LYS A 135 -12.41 -8.77 23.41
CA LYS A 135 -11.85 -9.15 24.70
C LYS A 135 -12.38 -10.51 25.15
N SER A 136 -13.67 -10.77 24.95
CA SER A 136 -14.33 -12.02 25.32
C SER A 136 -13.89 -13.19 24.45
N ILE A 137 -13.68 -12.99 23.15
CA ILE A 137 -13.16 -14.05 22.25
C ILE A 137 -11.68 -14.34 22.50
N ALA A 138 -10.90 -13.33 22.91
CA ALA A 138 -9.49 -13.51 23.24
C ALA A 138 -9.27 -14.32 24.53
N ALA A 139 -10.27 -14.35 25.42
CA ALA A 139 -10.22 -15.10 26.66
C ALA A 139 -10.24 -16.61 26.41
N GLU A 140 -9.75 -17.36 27.41
CA GLU A 140 -9.81 -18.82 27.36
C GLU A 140 -11.26 -19.32 27.27
N LYS A 141 -11.45 -20.49 26.65
CA LYS A 141 -12.76 -21.15 26.47
C LYS A 141 -13.75 -20.39 25.57
N SER A 142 -13.30 -19.39 24.81
CA SER A 142 -14.13 -18.69 23.82
C SER A 142 -14.54 -19.55 22.62
N GLY A 143 -13.87 -20.68 22.41
CA GLY A 143 -14.05 -21.55 21.24
C GLY A 143 -13.14 -21.22 20.06
N LEU A 144 -12.35 -20.14 20.12
CA LEU A 144 -11.36 -19.84 19.09
C LEU A 144 -10.29 -20.96 19.03
N PRO A 145 -9.78 -21.35 17.84
CA PRO A 145 -8.72 -22.34 17.74
C PRO A 145 -7.48 -21.95 18.55
N LYS A 146 -6.72 -22.96 18.99
CA LYS A 146 -5.52 -22.75 19.81
C LYS A 146 -4.55 -21.78 19.13
N LYS A 147 -3.85 -20.97 19.93
CA LYS A 147 -2.84 -19.98 19.48
C LYS A 147 -3.36 -18.92 18.48
N SER A 148 -4.64 -18.92 18.14
CA SER A 148 -5.22 -17.91 17.27
C SER A 148 -5.33 -16.57 17.99
N SER A 149 -5.37 -15.49 17.22
CA SER A 149 -5.46 -14.14 17.73
C SER A 149 -6.76 -13.49 17.25
N VAL A 150 -7.41 -12.73 18.13
CA VAL A 150 -8.49 -11.81 17.75
C VAL A 150 -8.07 -10.38 18.07
N LEU A 151 -8.25 -9.47 17.13
CA LEU A 151 -7.92 -8.05 17.26
C LEU A 151 -9.09 -7.20 16.81
N THR A 152 -9.24 -6.01 17.37
CA THR A 152 -10.10 -4.97 16.79
C THR A 152 -9.24 -3.85 16.28
N ILE A 153 -9.41 -3.46 15.01
CA ILE A 153 -8.85 -2.20 14.51
C ILE A 153 -9.81 -1.05 14.79
N LEU A 154 -9.26 0.11 15.18
CA LEU A 154 -9.99 1.34 15.42
C LEU A 154 -9.50 2.38 14.39
N PRO A 155 -10.06 2.38 13.16
CA PRO A 155 -9.79 3.45 12.20
C PRO A 155 -10.32 4.80 12.73
N VAL A 156 -9.74 5.90 12.24
CA VAL A 156 -10.32 7.24 12.40
C VAL A 156 -11.60 7.31 11.56
N ILE A 157 -11.45 7.41 10.24
CA ILE A 157 -12.51 7.24 9.25
C ILE A 157 -11.89 6.45 8.11
N LEU A 158 -12.46 5.31 7.70
CA LEU A 158 -11.94 4.59 6.54
C LEU A 158 -12.11 5.41 5.27
N ASP A 159 -11.06 5.55 4.48
CA ASP A 159 -11.11 6.36 3.28
C ASP A 159 -11.74 5.60 2.10
N THR A 160 -13.05 5.78 1.91
CA THR A 160 -13.80 5.13 0.84
C THR A 160 -14.51 6.14 -0.05
N PRO A 161 -14.75 5.86 -1.35
CA PRO A 161 -15.53 6.73 -2.22
C PRO A 161 -16.91 7.07 -1.64
N LEU A 162 -17.52 6.10 -0.95
CA LEU A 162 -18.81 6.26 -0.28
C LEU A 162 -18.72 7.23 0.91
N HIS A 163 -17.71 7.10 1.76
CA HIS A 163 -17.50 8.01 2.89
C HIS A 163 -17.17 9.42 2.41
N ARG A 164 -16.30 9.59 1.40
CA ARG A 164 -16.01 10.91 0.80
C ARG A 164 -17.27 11.57 0.24
N LYS A 165 -18.16 10.78 -0.38
CA LYS A 165 -19.46 11.27 -0.88
C LYS A 165 -20.40 11.71 0.25
N PHE A 166 -20.39 11.01 1.40
CA PHE A 166 -21.23 11.36 2.56
C PHE A 166 -20.67 12.51 3.40
N MET A 167 -19.36 12.71 3.41
CA MET A 167 -18.69 13.77 4.19
C MET A 167 -17.79 14.64 3.29
N PRO A 168 -18.34 15.28 2.23
CA PRO A 168 -17.53 15.95 1.20
C PRO A 168 -16.82 17.23 1.68
N LYS A 169 -17.13 17.69 2.89
CA LYS A 169 -16.57 18.91 3.50
C LYS A 169 -15.52 18.62 4.57
N ASN A 170 -15.29 17.35 4.91
CA ASN A 170 -14.28 16.99 5.89
C ASN A 170 -12.88 17.14 5.29
N ASP A 171 -11.90 17.37 6.15
CA ASP A 171 -10.52 17.10 5.78
C ASP A 171 -10.32 15.58 5.70
N PHE A 172 -9.91 15.09 4.53
CA PHE A 172 -9.62 13.68 4.30
C PHE A 172 -8.21 13.30 4.74
N ASN A 173 -7.38 14.28 5.10
CA ASN A 173 -6.03 14.05 5.57
C ASN A 173 -6.03 13.16 6.80
N ASP A 174 -6.93 13.25 7.77
CA ASP A 174 -6.85 12.32 8.93
C ASP A 174 -7.56 10.97 8.72
N TRP A 175 -8.01 10.68 7.49
CA TRP A 175 -8.73 9.45 7.19
C TRP A 175 -7.76 8.30 6.99
N THR A 176 -8.17 7.11 7.44
CA THR A 176 -7.39 5.88 7.39
C THR A 176 -7.48 5.24 6.00
N PRO A 177 -6.39 5.18 5.21
CA PRO A 177 -6.42 4.60 3.87
C PRO A 177 -6.72 3.10 3.90
N LEU A 178 -7.48 2.60 2.91
CA LEU A 178 -7.78 1.17 2.81
C LEU A 178 -6.52 0.32 2.60
N GLU A 179 -5.55 0.83 1.84
CA GLU A 179 -4.28 0.13 1.60
C GLU A 179 -3.48 -0.04 2.90
N PHE A 180 -3.50 0.97 3.77
CA PHE A 180 -2.86 0.89 5.08
C PHE A 180 -3.48 -0.25 5.92
N VAL A 181 -4.81 -0.34 5.95
CA VAL A 181 -5.52 -1.43 6.64
C VAL A 181 -5.20 -2.79 5.99
N ALA A 182 -5.17 -2.86 4.66
CA ALA A 182 -4.85 -4.09 3.93
C ALA A 182 -3.42 -4.57 4.21
N ASN A 183 -2.43 -3.68 4.12
CA ASN A 183 -1.02 -4.00 4.39
C ASN A 183 -0.81 -4.43 5.84
N LEU A 184 -1.45 -3.74 6.79
CA LEU A 184 -1.37 -4.07 8.21
C LEU A 184 -1.99 -5.44 8.52
N THR A 185 -3.19 -5.70 8.00
CA THR A 185 -3.89 -6.98 8.21
C THR A 185 -3.19 -8.14 7.48
N TYR A 186 -2.63 -7.91 6.28
CA TYR A 186 -1.80 -8.89 5.58
C TYR A 186 -0.54 -9.26 6.37
N LYS A 187 0.16 -8.25 6.89
CA LYS A 187 1.33 -8.43 7.74
C LYS A 187 0.99 -9.28 8.97
N TRP A 188 -0.11 -8.98 9.67
CA TRP A 188 -0.54 -9.78 10.81
C TRP A 188 -1.00 -11.19 10.41
N ALA A 189 -1.67 -11.35 9.26
CA ALA A 189 -2.10 -12.66 8.78
C ALA A 189 -0.89 -13.57 8.47
N THR A 190 0.22 -13.00 8.00
CA THR A 190 1.41 -13.73 7.55
C THR A 190 2.48 -13.90 8.62
N LYS A 191 2.59 -12.97 9.58
CA LYS A 191 3.64 -12.95 10.61
C LYS A 191 3.06 -12.83 12.01
N MET A 192 3.07 -13.94 12.75
CA MET A 192 2.44 -14.03 14.06
C MET A 192 3.15 -13.18 15.12
N GLU A 193 4.47 -13.12 15.03
CA GLU A 193 5.37 -12.36 15.89
C GLU A 193 5.19 -10.84 15.78
N GLU A 194 4.63 -10.35 14.67
CA GLU A 194 4.37 -8.92 14.46
C GLU A 194 2.93 -8.51 14.86
N ARG A 195 2.13 -9.45 15.42
CA ARG A 195 0.77 -9.17 15.87
C ARG A 195 0.76 -8.48 17.24
N PRO A 196 -0.16 -7.53 17.46
CA PRO A 196 -0.54 -7.11 18.81
C PRO A 196 -1.06 -8.31 19.62
N LYS A 197 -1.07 -8.15 20.96
CA LYS A 197 -1.61 -9.16 21.86
C LYS A 197 -3.08 -9.46 21.51
N SER A 198 -3.46 -10.73 21.46
CA SER A 198 -4.87 -11.13 21.27
C SER A 198 -5.77 -10.42 22.30
N GLY A 199 -6.90 -9.89 21.85
CA GLY A 199 -7.82 -9.07 22.64
C GLY A 199 -7.54 -7.57 22.59
N SER A 200 -6.49 -7.14 21.88
CA SER A 200 -6.15 -5.71 21.75
C SER A 200 -7.16 -4.96 20.89
N LEU A 201 -7.43 -3.72 21.32
CA LEU A 201 -8.04 -2.70 20.49
C LEU A 201 -6.90 -1.85 19.93
N VAL A 202 -6.69 -1.91 18.63
CA VAL A 202 -5.55 -1.33 17.94
C VAL A 202 -6.01 -0.06 17.26
N GLU A 203 -5.64 1.08 17.84
CA GLU A 203 -5.86 2.37 17.20
C GLU A 203 -5.02 2.48 15.93
N LEU A 204 -5.68 2.83 14.83
CA LEU A 204 -5.03 3.13 13.58
C LEU A 204 -4.87 4.65 13.52
N VAL A 205 -3.73 5.13 14.01
CA VAL A 205 -3.39 6.54 13.92
C VAL A 205 -2.86 6.81 12.52
N THR A 206 -3.63 7.55 11.73
CA THR A 206 -3.23 8.09 10.45
C THR A 206 -3.22 9.61 10.59
N GLU A 207 -2.05 10.21 10.80
CA GLU A 207 -1.90 11.65 10.64
C GLU A 207 -1.71 11.92 9.15
N ASN A 208 -2.58 12.75 8.56
CA ASN A 208 -2.47 13.22 7.18
C ASN A 208 -2.59 12.20 6.01
N GLY A 209 -3.11 10.98 6.22
CA GLY A 209 -3.91 10.28 5.17
C GLY A 209 -3.11 9.79 3.97
N LYS A 210 -1.82 10.04 4.06
CA LYS A 210 -0.70 9.58 3.29
C LYS A 210 0.21 9.01 4.39
N THR A 211 1.27 8.30 4.01
CA THR A 211 2.42 8.19 4.92
C THR A 211 2.69 9.56 5.57
N ASN A 212 3.17 9.69 6.81
CA ASN A 212 3.55 10.98 7.46
C ASN A 212 4.58 11.84 6.65
N LEU A 213 4.81 11.53 5.39
CA LEU A 213 5.64 12.21 4.43
C LEU A 213 4.78 13.18 3.62
N TRP A 214 5.17 14.45 3.63
CA TRP A 214 4.82 15.36 2.55
C TRP A 214 5.50 14.87 1.26
N VAL A 215 4.74 14.76 0.17
CA VAL A 215 5.22 14.27 -1.13
C VAL A 215 5.07 15.34 -2.19
N ALA A 216 6.14 15.59 -2.93
CA ALA A 216 6.08 16.36 -4.16
C ALA A 216 6.34 15.47 -5.37
N SER A 217 5.57 15.65 -6.44
CA SER A 217 5.83 15.02 -7.74
C SER A 217 6.44 16.01 -8.72
N VAL A 218 7.36 15.53 -9.56
CA VAL A 218 7.91 16.29 -10.69
C VAL A 218 7.63 15.47 -11.96
N ASP A 219 6.72 15.95 -12.80
CA ASP A 219 6.33 15.25 -14.03
C ASP A 219 5.73 16.23 -15.06
N THR A 220 5.43 15.75 -16.24
CA THR A 220 4.73 16.47 -17.32
C THR A 220 3.24 16.72 -17.03
N THR A 221 2.69 16.06 -16.01
CA THR A 221 1.32 16.23 -15.53
C THR A 221 1.28 16.33 -14.01
N ALA A 222 0.31 17.04 -13.45
CA ALA A 222 0.08 17.06 -12.01
C ALA A 222 -0.32 15.66 -11.50
N SER A 223 0.08 15.33 -10.26
CA SER A 223 -0.40 14.15 -9.54
C SER A 223 -1.47 14.56 -8.54
N ASP A 224 -2.64 13.91 -8.61
CA ASP A 224 -3.71 14.08 -7.63
C ASP A 224 -3.37 13.44 -6.26
N GLU A 225 -2.32 12.61 -6.22
CA GLU A 225 -1.86 11.89 -5.02
C GLU A 225 -0.75 12.64 -4.27
N ALA A 226 -0.01 13.54 -4.93
CA ALA A 226 1.04 14.34 -4.30
C ALA A 226 0.44 15.52 -3.48
N ASN A 227 1.21 16.06 -2.53
CA ASN A 227 0.87 17.31 -1.84
C ASN A 227 1.14 18.52 -2.73
N GLU A 228 2.23 18.47 -3.52
CA GLU A 228 2.61 19.49 -4.48
C GLU A 228 3.05 18.85 -5.80
N SER A 229 2.87 19.56 -6.91
CA SER A 229 3.29 19.10 -8.24
C SER A 229 4.09 20.16 -8.97
N VAL A 230 5.32 19.82 -9.37
CA VAL A 230 6.10 20.60 -10.34
C VAL A 230 5.81 20.05 -11.73
N ILE A 231 5.08 20.84 -12.53
CA ILE A 231 4.75 20.48 -13.91
C ILE A 231 5.86 20.99 -14.83
N ILE A 232 6.52 20.06 -15.54
CA ILE A 232 7.66 20.37 -16.42
C ILE A 232 7.32 20.14 -17.89
N LYS A 233 8.09 20.78 -18.78
CA LYS A 233 7.99 20.55 -20.22
C LYS A 233 8.98 19.47 -20.63
N ASN A 234 8.67 18.79 -21.73
CA ASN A 234 9.64 17.96 -22.42
C ASN A 234 10.57 18.86 -23.23
N LEU A 235 11.82 19.00 -22.77
CA LEU A 235 12.83 19.83 -23.41
C LEU A 235 13.92 18.99 -24.08
N ASP A 236 14.53 19.52 -25.13
CA ASP A 236 15.59 18.84 -25.90
C ASP A 236 17.01 19.10 -25.38
N CYS A 237 17.15 19.78 -24.24
CA CYS A 237 18.43 20.08 -23.61
C CYS A 237 18.36 19.84 -22.10
N TRP A 238 19.22 18.96 -21.59
CA TRP A 238 19.19 18.57 -20.18
C TRP A 238 19.56 19.68 -19.20
N THR A 239 20.34 20.70 -19.60
CA THR A 239 20.66 21.84 -18.73
C THR A 239 19.46 22.79 -18.63
N THR A 240 18.68 22.92 -19.71
CA THR A 240 17.41 23.65 -19.65
C THR A 240 16.37 22.87 -18.86
N GLN A 241 16.32 21.55 -19.02
CA GLN A 241 15.46 20.66 -18.21
C GLN A 241 15.82 20.73 -16.72
N GLU A 242 17.11 20.71 -16.38
CA GLU A 242 17.61 20.90 -15.02
C GLU A 242 17.13 22.24 -14.46
N THR A 243 17.29 23.34 -15.20
CA THR A 243 16.86 24.67 -14.75
C THR A 243 15.37 24.71 -14.41
N GLU A 244 14.52 24.14 -15.26
CA GLU A 244 13.07 24.09 -15.03
C GLU A 244 12.71 23.22 -13.83
N VAL A 245 13.27 22.02 -13.75
CA VAL A 245 13.01 21.05 -12.67
C VAL A 245 13.49 21.61 -11.33
N VAL A 246 14.76 22.02 -11.24
CA VAL A 246 15.36 22.54 -10.00
C VAL A 246 14.69 23.86 -9.58
N GLY A 247 14.33 24.73 -10.52
CA GLY A 247 13.60 25.96 -10.23
C GLY A 247 12.20 25.70 -9.64
N GLY A 248 11.47 24.74 -10.21
CA GLY A 248 10.17 24.31 -9.68
C GLY A 248 10.28 23.68 -8.30
N VAL A 249 11.26 22.78 -8.11
CA VAL A 249 11.52 22.14 -6.81
C VAL A 249 11.90 23.17 -5.75
N ASN A 250 12.78 24.14 -6.07
CA ASN A 250 13.12 25.24 -5.17
C ASN A 250 11.89 26.04 -4.73
N THR A 251 10.97 26.30 -5.66
CA THR A 251 9.75 27.06 -5.39
C THR A 251 8.86 26.35 -4.37
N ILE A 252 8.61 25.06 -4.56
CA ILE A 252 7.71 24.31 -3.67
C ILE A 252 8.35 23.97 -2.32
N LEU A 253 9.68 23.80 -2.28
CA LEU A 253 10.38 23.52 -1.03
C LEU A 253 10.56 24.77 -0.17
N ASN A 254 10.67 25.95 -0.77
CA ASN A 254 10.83 27.22 -0.05
C ASN A 254 11.95 27.17 1.02
N GLY A 255 13.07 26.51 0.69
CA GLY A 255 14.21 26.33 1.59
C GLY A 255 14.18 25.09 2.47
N GLU A 256 13.06 24.36 2.53
CA GLU A 256 12.96 23.08 3.22
C GLU A 256 13.79 21.99 2.52
N LYS A 257 14.14 20.95 3.29
CA LYS A 257 14.96 19.81 2.85
C LYS A 257 14.14 18.53 2.78
N LEU A 258 14.55 17.61 1.93
CA LEU A 258 13.90 16.33 1.66
C LEU A 258 14.56 15.19 2.45
N ASP A 259 13.75 14.32 3.05
CA ASP A 259 14.22 13.06 3.66
C ASP A 259 14.59 12.02 2.60
N ALA A 260 13.88 12.02 1.47
CA ALA A 260 14.15 11.14 0.35
C ALA A 260 13.79 11.76 -1.01
N ILE A 261 14.52 11.35 -2.04
CA ILE A 261 14.27 11.65 -3.45
C ILE A 261 14.21 10.32 -4.20
N ILE A 262 13.04 10.02 -4.78
CA ILE A 262 12.80 8.74 -5.47
C ILE A 262 12.67 9.01 -6.98
N CYS A 263 13.75 8.79 -7.73
CA CYS A 263 13.76 8.98 -9.18
C CYS A 263 13.19 7.75 -9.90
N VAL A 264 11.88 7.78 -10.16
CA VAL A 264 11.15 6.74 -10.91
C VAL A 264 11.03 7.03 -12.41
N ALA A 265 11.40 8.25 -12.83
CA ALA A 265 11.36 8.67 -14.22
C ALA A 265 12.25 7.77 -15.09
N GLY A 266 11.70 7.35 -16.23
CA GLY A 266 12.34 6.38 -17.09
C GLY A 266 11.47 6.06 -18.30
N GLY A 267 11.96 5.15 -19.12
CA GLY A 267 11.19 4.61 -20.23
C GLY A 267 11.90 3.42 -20.83
N TRP A 268 11.30 2.87 -21.88
CA TRP A 268 11.82 1.72 -22.59
C TRP A 268 11.66 1.88 -24.10
N ALA A 269 12.74 1.60 -24.83
CA ALA A 269 12.73 1.46 -26.27
C ALA A 269 13.78 0.41 -26.68
N GLY A 270 13.35 -0.59 -27.45
CA GLY A 270 14.22 -1.59 -28.04
C GLY A 270 14.97 -1.07 -29.26
N GLY A 271 15.97 -1.83 -29.72
CA GLY A 271 16.77 -1.53 -30.91
C GLY A 271 18.15 -2.16 -30.83
N SER A 272 18.43 -3.08 -31.75
CA SER A 272 19.80 -3.50 -32.05
C SER A 272 20.49 -2.45 -32.94
N ALA A 273 21.80 -2.57 -33.12
CA ALA A 273 22.56 -1.65 -33.98
C ALA A 273 22.08 -1.66 -35.45
N ALA A 274 21.42 -2.73 -35.90
CA ALA A 274 20.84 -2.84 -37.24
C ALA A 274 19.44 -2.23 -37.35
N ASN A 275 18.81 -1.86 -36.24
CA ASN A 275 17.50 -1.23 -36.25
C ASN A 275 17.61 0.21 -36.78
N ARG A 276 16.77 0.57 -37.77
CA ARG A 276 16.75 1.93 -38.36
C ARG A 276 16.54 3.05 -37.33
N ASP A 277 15.82 2.75 -36.26
CA ASP A 277 15.47 3.69 -35.19
C ASP A 277 16.47 3.61 -34.01
N PHE A 278 17.58 2.87 -34.15
CA PHE A 278 18.55 2.64 -33.06
C PHE A 278 19.04 3.95 -32.40
N ILE A 279 19.48 4.93 -33.19
CA ILE A 279 19.99 6.20 -32.66
C ILE A 279 18.87 7.02 -32.01
N LYS A 280 17.68 7.07 -32.63
CA LYS A 280 16.51 7.76 -32.07
C LYS A 280 16.08 7.15 -30.74
N ASN A 281 15.99 5.82 -30.66
CA ASN A 281 15.63 5.11 -29.44
C ASN A 281 16.71 5.25 -28.37
N SER A 282 17.98 5.29 -28.78
CA SER A 282 19.11 5.55 -27.88
C SER A 282 19.06 6.95 -27.25
N ASP A 283 18.83 8.00 -28.05
CA ASP A 283 18.64 9.37 -27.56
C ASP A 283 17.47 9.44 -26.57
N LEU A 284 16.33 8.82 -26.90
CA LEU A 284 15.17 8.75 -26.02
C LEU A 284 15.49 8.08 -24.67
N MET A 285 16.23 6.97 -24.68
CA MET A 285 16.60 6.25 -23.44
C MET A 285 17.57 7.06 -22.57
N VAL A 286 18.51 7.78 -23.18
CA VAL A 286 19.38 8.72 -22.47
C VAL A 286 18.55 9.83 -21.82
N LYS A 287 17.66 10.45 -22.58
CA LYS A 287 16.78 11.53 -22.09
C LYS A 287 15.90 11.07 -20.93
N GLN A 288 15.26 9.91 -21.06
CA GLN A 288 14.30 9.43 -20.06
C GLN A 288 14.95 8.82 -18.81
N SER A 289 16.12 8.18 -18.94
CA SER A 289 16.75 7.48 -17.81
C SER A 289 17.96 8.21 -17.22
N LEU A 290 18.87 8.72 -18.06
CA LEU A 290 20.10 9.32 -17.57
C LEU A 290 19.91 10.78 -17.15
N TRP A 291 19.19 11.59 -17.94
CA TRP A 291 18.98 13.00 -17.61
C TRP A 291 18.20 13.15 -16.30
N SER A 292 17.08 12.43 -16.18
CA SER A 292 16.27 12.40 -14.96
C SER A 292 17.07 11.99 -13.73
N SER A 293 17.91 10.96 -13.84
CA SER A 293 18.77 10.49 -12.73
C SER A 293 19.85 11.52 -12.36
N ALA A 294 20.47 12.17 -13.34
CA ALA A 294 21.47 13.20 -13.10
C ALA A 294 20.85 14.46 -12.46
N ILE A 295 19.67 14.88 -12.92
CA ILE A 295 18.93 16.00 -12.33
C ILE A 295 18.45 15.65 -10.92
N ALA A 296 18.00 14.42 -10.66
CA ALA A 296 17.67 13.97 -9.30
C ALA A 296 18.90 14.02 -8.37
N ALA A 297 20.09 13.69 -8.87
CA ALA A 297 21.33 13.83 -8.11
C ALA A 297 21.68 15.30 -7.80
N LYS A 298 21.39 16.22 -8.74
CA LYS A 298 21.53 17.66 -8.53
C LYS A 298 20.54 18.19 -7.48
N ILE A 299 19.28 17.78 -7.53
CA ILE A 299 18.31 18.07 -6.47
C ILE A 299 18.82 17.52 -5.13
N ALA A 300 19.37 16.31 -5.12
CA ALA A 300 19.87 15.68 -3.90
C ALA A 300 21.03 16.45 -3.26
N SER A 301 21.98 16.95 -4.06
CA SER A 301 23.09 17.74 -3.51
C SER A 301 22.63 19.10 -2.94
N GLU A 302 21.51 19.63 -3.41
CA GLU A 302 20.97 20.92 -2.96
C GLU A 302 19.92 20.80 -1.85
N HIS A 303 19.11 19.75 -1.85
CA HIS A 303 17.89 19.65 -1.05
C HIS A 303 17.79 18.43 -0.15
N LEU A 304 18.64 17.41 -0.32
CA LEU A 304 18.57 16.24 0.56
C LEU A 304 19.09 16.59 1.97
N LYS A 305 18.40 16.10 3.00
CA LYS A 305 18.86 16.19 4.40
C LYS A 305 20.13 15.37 4.62
N GLU A 306 20.91 15.71 5.65
CA GLU A 306 21.90 14.77 6.20
C GLU A 306 21.20 13.46 6.59
N GLY A 307 21.81 12.32 6.25
CA GLY A 307 21.16 11.01 6.43
C GLY A 307 20.03 10.69 5.45
N GLY A 308 19.73 11.56 4.49
CA GLY A 308 18.65 11.36 3.52
C GLY A 308 18.96 10.29 2.46
N LEU A 309 17.94 9.92 1.68
CA LEU A 309 18.01 8.87 0.66
C LEU A 309 17.77 9.41 -0.76
N LEU A 310 18.69 9.11 -1.68
CA LEU A 310 18.44 9.19 -3.13
C LEU A 310 18.27 7.78 -3.68
N THR A 311 17.15 7.48 -4.35
CA THR A 311 17.03 6.24 -5.12
C THR A 311 16.94 6.54 -6.61
N LEU A 312 17.71 5.80 -7.41
CA LEU A 312 17.67 5.84 -8.87
C LEU A 312 17.07 4.54 -9.42
N THR A 313 16.51 4.61 -10.63
CA THR A 313 15.94 3.44 -11.30
C THR A 313 16.90 2.92 -12.35
N GLY A 314 17.66 1.87 -12.00
CA GLY A 314 18.45 1.07 -12.92
C GLY A 314 17.60 0.04 -13.67
N ALA A 315 18.24 -1.01 -14.17
CA ALA A 315 17.56 -2.20 -14.70
C ALA A 315 18.41 -3.44 -14.46
N LYS A 316 17.79 -4.57 -14.11
CA LYS A 316 18.50 -5.86 -14.01
C LYS A 316 19.16 -6.22 -15.34
N ALA A 317 18.47 -5.99 -16.46
CA ALA A 317 18.96 -6.37 -17.78
C ALA A 317 20.26 -5.64 -18.19
N ALA A 318 20.55 -4.48 -17.62
CA ALA A 318 21.75 -3.71 -17.92
C ALA A 318 23.01 -4.19 -17.16
N LEU A 319 22.88 -5.26 -16.37
CA LEU A 319 24.04 -5.96 -15.80
C LEU A 319 24.76 -6.85 -16.84
N ASP A 320 24.05 -7.20 -17.92
CA ASP A 320 24.54 -8.06 -19.00
C ASP A 320 24.40 -7.37 -20.36
N ALA A 321 24.84 -8.04 -21.43
CA ALA A 321 24.69 -7.53 -22.79
C ALA A 321 23.21 -7.43 -23.20
N THR A 322 22.83 -6.31 -23.84
CA THR A 322 21.44 -6.01 -24.25
C THR A 322 21.29 -5.85 -25.77
N PRO A 323 21.60 -6.87 -26.61
CA PRO A 323 21.70 -6.72 -28.07
C PRO A 323 20.39 -6.28 -28.75
N GLY A 324 19.23 -6.54 -28.15
CA GLY A 324 17.91 -6.11 -28.65
C GLY A 324 17.42 -4.76 -28.12
N MET A 325 18.16 -4.13 -27.20
CA MET A 325 17.79 -2.88 -26.54
C MET A 325 19.05 -2.11 -26.11
N ILE A 326 19.99 -1.93 -27.05
CA ILE A 326 21.34 -1.42 -26.75
C ILE A 326 21.27 -0.02 -26.13
N GLY A 327 20.42 0.85 -26.68
CA GLY A 327 20.17 2.20 -26.14
C GLY A 327 19.71 2.22 -24.68
N TYR A 328 18.76 1.34 -24.36
CA TYR A 328 18.27 1.16 -22.99
C TYR A 328 19.37 0.62 -22.07
N GLY A 329 20.12 -0.38 -22.53
CA GLY A 329 21.18 -1.02 -21.75
C GLY A 329 22.26 -0.04 -21.31
N PHE A 330 22.84 0.73 -22.24
CA PHE A 330 23.88 1.68 -21.85
C PHE A 330 23.33 2.84 -21.01
N ALA A 331 22.08 3.28 -21.24
CA ALA A 331 21.47 4.35 -20.43
C ALA A 331 21.30 3.91 -18.97
N LYS A 332 20.83 2.67 -18.75
CA LYS A 332 20.69 2.09 -17.41
C LYS A 332 22.05 1.72 -16.78
N ALA A 333 23.03 1.29 -17.57
CA ALA A 333 24.40 1.09 -17.08
C ALA A 333 25.05 2.42 -16.63
N ALA A 334 24.75 3.53 -17.33
CA ALA A 334 25.18 4.86 -16.90
C ALA A 334 24.53 5.26 -15.56
N VAL A 335 23.25 4.93 -15.33
CA VAL A 335 22.60 5.11 -14.02
C VAL A 335 23.25 4.25 -12.93
N HIS A 336 23.62 3.01 -13.24
CA HIS A 336 24.36 2.14 -12.31
C HIS A 336 25.70 2.74 -11.91
N HIS A 337 26.45 3.26 -12.89
CA HIS A 337 27.72 3.91 -12.62
C HIS A 337 27.53 5.21 -11.82
N LEU A 338 26.55 6.04 -12.19
CA LEU A 338 26.18 7.26 -11.46
C LEU A 338 25.89 6.96 -9.98
N THR A 339 25.15 5.88 -9.71
CA THR A 339 24.84 5.43 -8.33
C THR A 339 26.12 5.16 -7.53
N LYS A 340 27.08 4.44 -8.11
CA LYS A 340 28.37 4.15 -7.47
C LYS A 340 29.21 5.43 -7.26
N SER A 341 29.23 6.31 -8.25
CA SER A 341 29.97 7.58 -8.19
C SER A 341 29.38 8.53 -7.15
N LEU A 342 28.06 8.58 -7.01
CA LEU A 342 27.38 9.40 -5.99
C LEU A 342 27.63 8.89 -4.57
N ALA A 343 27.85 7.59 -4.39
CA ALA A 343 28.17 6.99 -3.10
C ALA A 343 29.62 7.20 -2.65
N ALA A 344 30.51 7.57 -3.59
CA ALA A 344 31.90 7.82 -3.28
C ALA A 344 32.10 9.18 -2.60
N GLU A 345 33.22 9.34 -1.90
CA GLU A 345 33.61 10.62 -1.32
C GLU A 345 33.70 11.72 -2.39
N LYS A 346 33.42 12.97 -1.99
CA LYS A 346 33.43 14.17 -2.84
C LYS A 346 32.36 14.19 -3.94
N SER A 347 31.34 13.34 -3.88
CA SER A 347 30.21 13.35 -4.82
C SER A 347 29.32 14.60 -4.71
N GLY A 348 29.35 15.28 -3.56
CA GLY A 348 28.49 16.42 -3.26
C GLY A 348 27.15 16.06 -2.61
N LEU A 349 26.89 14.78 -2.33
CA LEU A 349 25.77 14.39 -1.46
C LEU A 349 26.02 14.84 0.00
N PRO A 350 24.95 15.13 0.76
CA PRO A 350 25.08 15.55 2.15
C PRO A 350 25.68 14.44 3.01
N LYS A 351 26.20 14.84 4.18
CA LYS A 351 26.78 13.94 5.16
C LYS A 351 25.78 12.83 5.53
N ASP A 352 26.29 11.60 5.66
CA ASP A 352 25.52 10.39 5.97
C ASP A 352 24.39 10.07 4.97
N GLY A 353 24.32 10.80 3.85
CA GLY A 353 23.38 10.55 2.76
C GLY A 353 23.66 9.22 2.07
N SER A 354 22.58 8.55 1.65
CA SER A 354 22.66 7.27 0.95
C SER A 354 22.13 7.40 -0.47
N VAL A 355 22.79 6.75 -1.43
CA VAL A 355 22.29 6.59 -2.78
C VAL A 355 22.17 5.11 -3.13
N LEU A 356 21.03 4.69 -3.67
CA LEU A 356 20.76 3.31 -4.05
C LEU A 356 20.18 3.26 -5.45
N ALA A 357 20.40 2.18 -6.19
CA ALA A 357 19.65 1.91 -7.41
C ALA A 357 18.82 0.64 -7.26
N ILE A 358 17.53 0.71 -7.59
CA ILE A 358 16.73 -0.48 -7.81
C ILE A 358 16.94 -0.97 -9.25
N LEU A 359 17.09 -2.27 -9.40
CA LEU A 359 17.31 -2.96 -10.67
C LEU A 359 16.16 -3.95 -10.87
N PRO A 360 14.95 -3.46 -11.19
CA PRO A 360 13.82 -4.34 -11.38
C PRO A 360 14.02 -5.25 -12.61
N VAL A 361 13.34 -6.40 -12.58
CA VAL A 361 12.87 -7.06 -13.81
C VAL A 361 11.76 -6.20 -14.44
N THR A 362 10.83 -6.77 -15.18
CA THR A 362 9.68 -6.01 -15.67
C THR A 362 8.82 -5.56 -14.49
N LEU A 363 8.59 -4.25 -14.37
CA LEU A 363 7.63 -3.71 -13.41
C LEU A 363 6.20 -3.96 -13.89
N ASP A 364 5.31 -4.29 -12.96
CA ASP A 364 3.92 -4.59 -13.26
C ASP A 364 3.05 -3.34 -13.39
N THR A 365 3.20 -2.64 -14.51
CA THR A 365 2.43 -1.41 -14.80
C THR A 365 1.27 -1.68 -15.76
N PRO A 366 0.16 -0.92 -15.68
CA PRO A 366 -0.93 -1.01 -16.67
C PRO A 366 -0.44 -0.85 -18.12
N MET A 367 0.54 0.03 -18.33
CA MET A 367 1.15 0.26 -19.64
C MET A 367 1.92 -0.98 -20.13
N ASN A 368 2.74 -1.60 -19.28
CA ASN A 368 3.47 -2.82 -19.63
C ASN A 368 2.51 -3.98 -19.93
N ARG A 369 1.46 -4.16 -19.12
CA ARG A 369 0.41 -5.18 -19.37
C ARG A 369 -0.27 -4.96 -20.72
N LYS A 370 -0.57 -3.70 -21.06
CA LYS A 370 -1.17 -3.34 -22.36
C LYS A 370 -0.25 -3.69 -23.54
N PHE A 371 1.06 -3.47 -23.42
CA PHE A 371 2.02 -3.76 -24.49
C PHE A 371 2.45 -5.24 -24.55
N MET A 372 2.36 -5.97 -23.43
CA MET A 372 2.73 -7.38 -23.34
C MET A 372 1.59 -8.22 -22.71
N PRO A 373 0.39 -8.27 -23.32
CA PRO A 373 -0.80 -8.87 -22.71
C PRO A 373 -0.72 -10.40 -22.54
N LYS A 374 0.26 -11.04 -23.17
CA LYS A 374 0.49 -12.50 -23.13
C LYS A 374 1.68 -12.89 -22.25
N ALA A 375 2.30 -11.94 -21.56
CA ALA A 375 3.42 -12.23 -20.66
C ALA A 375 2.94 -12.94 -19.39
N ASP A 376 3.86 -13.66 -18.75
CA ASP A 376 3.61 -14.20 -17.41
C ASP A 376 3.81 -13.10 -16.36
N PHE A 377 2.70 -12.48 -15.94
CA PHE A 377 2.72 -11.41 -14.95
C PHE A 377 3.21 -11.88 -13.56
N ASN A 378 3.25 -13.19 -13.27
CA ASN A 378 3.82 -13.69 -12.02
C ASN A 378 5.35 -13.51 -11.95
N SER A 379 5.99 -13.21 -13.08
CA SER A 379 7.42 -12.89 -13.15
C SER A 379 7.72 -11.38 -13.08
N TRP A 380 6.69 -10.54 -12.93
CA TRP A 380 6.81 -9.09 -12.94
C TRP A 380 6.79 -8.54 -11.52
N THR A 381 7.61 -7.53 -11.25
CA THR A 381 7.71 -6.93 -9.92
C THR A 381 6.50 -6.03 -9.65
N PRO A 382 5.71 -6.32 -8.61
CA PRO A 382 4.56 -5.49 -8.23
C PRO A 382 4.98 -4.09 -7.82
N LEU A 383 4.18 -3.08 -8.15
CA LEU A 383 4.50 -1.68 -7.82
C LEU A 383 4.42 -1.43 -6.32
N GLU A 384 3.49 -2.09 -5.63
CA GLU A 384 3.32 -2.05 -4.18
C GLU A 384 4.57 -2.55 -3.46
N PHE A 385 5.25 -3.56 -4.02
CA PHE A 385 6.52 -4.01 -3.47
C PHE A 385 7.59 -2.93 -3.57
N VAL A 386 7.70 -2.26 -4.72
CA VAL A 386 8.68 -1.18 -4.94
C VAL A 386 8.38 0.01 -4.02
N ALA A 387 7.13 0.44 -3.93
CA ALA A 387 6.70 1.54 -3.07
C ALA A 387 6.97 1.26 -1.59
N ASN A 388 6.63 0.06 -1.12
CA ASN A 388 6.92 -0.35 0.26
C ASN A 388 8.42 -0.42 0.55
N LEU A 389 9.23 -0.88 -0.42
CA LEU A 389 10.67 -0.96 -0.29
C LEU A 389 11.31 0.43 -0.18
N THR A 390 10.95 1.34 -1.08
CA THR A 390 11.49 2.71 -1.06
C THR A 390 11.00 3.50 0.15
N TYR A 391 9.75 3.30 0.58
CA TYR A 391 9.24 3.87 1.83
C TYR A 391 10.00 3.35 3.07
N LYS A 392 10.24 2.04 3.14
CA LYS A 392 11.02 1.43 4.22
C LYS A 392 12.42 2.03 4.26
N TRP A 393 13.10 2.17 3.13
CA TRP A 393 14.42 2.81 3.08
C TRP A 393 14.36 4.30 3.43
N ALA A 394 13.35 5.04 2.97
CA ALA A 394 13.22 6.46 3.29
C ALA A 394 13.08 6.69 4.80
N THR A 395 12.34 5.81 5.50
CA THR A 395 11.99 5.98 6.91
C THR A 395 12.89 5.24 7.91
N LYS A 396 13.63 4.22 7.47
CA LYS A 396 14.49 3.38 8.33
C LYS A 396 15.88 3.22 7.74
N THR A 397 16.81 4.05 8.21
CA THR A 397 18.20 4.09 7.71
C THR A 397 18.93 2.77 7.92
N GLU A 398 18.66 2.07 9.03
CA GLU A 398 19.26 0.79 9.39
C GLU A 398 18.85 -0.39 8.48
N GLU A 399 17.77 -0.22 7.70
CA GLU A 399 17.25 -1.23 6.77
C GLU A 399 17.75 -1.00 5.32
N ARG A 400 18.58 0.03 5.11
CA ARG A 400 19.15 0.35 3.80
C ARG A 400 20.34 -0.56 3.51
N PRO A 401 20.48 -1.05 2.27
CA PRO A 401 21.75 -1.53 1.76
C PRO A 401 22.84 -0.45 1.86
N LYS A 402 24.10 -0.85 1.72
CA LYS A 402 25.23 0.09 1.66
C LYS A 402 25.01 1.11 0.55
N SER A 403 25.28 2.39 0.81
CA SER A 403 25.26 3.43 -0.23
C SER A 403 26.12 3.00 -1.44
N GLY A 404 25.58 3.19 -2.65
CA GLY A 404 26.16 2.75 -3.92
C GLY A 404 25.70 1.36 -4.39
N SER A 405 24.91 0.64 -3.59
CA SER A 405 24.43 -0.70 -3.94
C SER A 405 23.51 -0.68 -5.16
N LEU A 406 23.64 -1.72 -5.98
CA LEU A 406 22.70 -2.03 -7.06
C LEU A 406 21.80 -3.18 -6.61
N VAL A 407 20.56 -2.86 -6.26
CA VAL A 407 19.61 -3.80 -5.65
C VAL A 407 18.70 -4.39 -6.72
N GLN A 408 18.97 -5.62 -7.13
CA GLN A 408 18.12 -6.35 -8.07
C GLN A 408 16.80 -6.74 -7.40
N LEU A 409 15.68 -6.47 -8.07
CA LEU A 409 14.36 -6.95 -7.68
C LEU A 409 14.01 -8.10 -8.62
N ILE A 410 14.12 -9.33 -8.11
CA ILE A 410 13.91 -10.56 -8.88
C ILE A 410 12.56 -11.13 -8.47
N THR A 411 11.59 -11.07 -9.38
CA THR A 411 10.29 -11.70 -9.17
C THR A 411 10.21 -13.03 -9.90
N ASP A 412 9.88 -14.09 -9.17
CA ASP A 412 9.51 -15.39 -9.71
C ASP A 412 8.28 -15.90 -8.98
N LYS A 413 7.29 -16.41 -9.73
CA LYS A 413 6.04 -16.98 -9.18
C LYS A 413 5.32 -16.10 -8.14
N GLY A 414 5.31 -14.80 -8.37
CA GLY A 414 4.65 -13.81 -7.51
C GLY A 414 5.44 -13.39 -6.27
N GLU A 415 6.64 -13.93 -6.05
CA GLU A 415 7.51 -13.56 -4.92
C GLU A 415 8.70 -12.72 -5.41
N THR A 416 8.88 -11.53 -4.85
CA THR A 416 10.01 -10.65 -5.16
C THR A 416 11.11 -10.79 -4.12
N ASN A 417 12.30 -11.18 -4.57
CA ASN A 417 13.51 -11.29 -3.76
C ASN A 417 14.52 -10.18 -4.11
N LEU A 418 15.28 -9.74 -3.11
CA LEU A 418 16.34 -8.74 -3.27
C LEU A 418 17.70 -9.40 -3.41
N LEU A 419 18.47 -9.02 -4.43
CA LEU A 419 19.89 -9.40 -4.56
C LEU A 419 20.73 -8.14 -4.68
N ILE A 420 21.67 -7.96 -3.75
CA ILE A 420 22.47 -6.74 -3.59
C ILE A 420 23.85 -6.95 -4.23
N ASN A 421 24.21 -6.09 -5.18
CA ASN A 421 25.52 -6.06 -5.85
C ASN A 421 26.37 -4.86 -5.46
#